data_AF-A0A7T0JMJ1-F1
#
_entry.id   AF-A0A7T0JMJ1-F1
#
_cell.length_a   1.000
_cell.length_b   1.000
_cell.length_c   1.000
_cell.angle_alpha   90.00
_cell.angle_beta   90.00
_cell.angle_gamma   90.00
#
_symmetry.space_group_name_H-M   'P 1'
#
loop_
_entity.id
_entity.type
_entity.pdbx_description
1 polymer ?
#
loop_
_entity_poly.entity_id
_entity_poly.type
_entity_poly.pdbx_seq_one_letter_code
_entity_poly.pdbx_strand_id
1 'polypeptide(L)' 'MRTDSEVINSGFESIFSSLGMVDAERFIILIKRDKFDYAEWQKQLWVGESVETLSEMAQRAWKQTE' A
#
# COMPACT_ATOMS: atom_id res chain seq x y z
N MET A 1 -0.27 -18.64 -0.42
CA MET A 1 -0.33 -17.31 -1.06
C MET A 1 -1.79 -17.04 -1.39
N ARG A 2 -2.32 -15.87 -1.04
CA ARG A 2 -3.72 -15.53 -1.36
C ARG A 2 -3.88 -15.41 -2.87
N THR A 3 -5.03 -15.79 -3.39
CA THR A 3 -5.41 -15.59 -4.78
C THR A 3 -5.64 -14.11 -5.06
N ASP A 4 -5.52 -13.70 -6.33
CA ASP A 4 -5.79 -12.32 -6.73
C ASP A 4 -7.19 -11.86 -6.29
N SER A 5 -8.18 -12.76 -6.36
CA SER A 5 -9.55 -12.47 -5.92
C SER A 5 -9.64 -12.24 -4.41
N GLU A 6 -8.94 -13.05 -3.61
CA GLU A 6 -8.90 -12.86 -2.15
C GLU A 6 -8.20 -11.55 -1.76
N VAL A 7 -7.14 -11.17 -2.46
CA VAL A 7 -6.45 -9.90 -2.25
C VAL A 7 -7.38 -8.73 -2.58
N ILE A 8 -8.01 -8.76 -3.76
CA ILE A 8 -8.94 -7.72 -4.20
C ILE A 8 -10.12 -7.56 -3.23
N ASN A 9 -10.76 -8.66 -2.84
CA ASN A 9 -11.90 -8.61 -1.92
C ASN A 9 -11.52 -8.01 -0.56
N SER A 10 -10.39 -8.43 0.00
CA SER A 10 -9.91 -7.86 1.27
C SER A 10 -9.53 -6.38 1.17
N GLY A 11 -9.03 -5.96 0.00
CA GLY A 11 -8.75 -4.55 -0.29
C GLY A 11 -10.03 -3.72 -0.32
N PHE A 12 -11.08 -4.20 -1.00
CA PHE A 12 -12.37 -3.52 -1.00
C PHE A 12 -12.94 -3.40 0.40
N GLU A 13 -13.02 -4.50 1.16
CA GLU A 13 -13.51 -4.46 2.54
C GLU A 13 -12.78 -3.41 3.40
N SER A 14 -11.46 -3.34 3.28
CA SER A 14 -10.64 -2.36 4.00
C SER A 14 -10.94 -0.91 3.60
N ILE A 15 -11.09 -0.65 2.31
CA ILE A 15 -11.39 0.69 1.78
C ILE A 15 -12.81 1.13 2.19
N PHE A 16 -13.80 0.25 2.03
CA PHE A 16 -15.19 0.54 2.42
C PHE A 16 -15.33 0.72 3.94
N SER A 17 -14.58 -0.04 4.74
CA SER A 17 -14.58 0.11 6.21
C SER A 17 -13.92 1.42 6.67
N SER A 18 -12.98 1.97 5.92
CA SER A 18 -12.21 3.16 6.32
C SER A 18 -12.80 4.46 5.79
N LEU A 19 -13.29 4.47 4.56
CA LEU A 19 -13.79 5.67 3.88
C LEU A 19 -15.32 5.76 3.84
N GLY A 20 -16.03 4.65 4.07
CA GLY A 20 -17.46 4.55 3.82
C GLY A 20 -17.80 4.49 2.31
N MET A 21 -19.06 4.22 2.00
CA MET A 21 -19.51 3.84 0.65
C MET A 21 -19.13 4.83 -0.46
N VAL A 22 -19.47 6.12 -0.25
CA VAL A 22 -19.35 7.14 -1.30
C VAL A 22 -17.88 7.47 -1.60
N ASP A 23 -17.06 7.66 -0.56
CA ASP A 23 -15.65 7.98 -0.73
C ASP A 23 -14.83 6.76 -1.19
N ALA A 24 -15.22 5.55 -0.79
CA ALA A 24 -14.62 4.31 -1.28
C ALA A 24 -14.84 4.13 -2.80
N GLU A 25 -16.06 4.32 -3.29
CA GLU A 25 -16.33 4.26 -4.73
C GLU A 25 -15.56 5.33 -5.50
N ARG A 26 -15.53 6.56 -4.97
CA ARG A 26 -14.76 7.66 -5.56
C ARG A 26 -13.27 7.35 -5.60
N PHE A 27 -12.71 6.78 -4.53
CA PHE A 27 -11.31 6.35 -4.47
C PHE A 27 -11.00 5.31 -5.55
N ILE A 28 -11.83 4.28 -5.68
CA ILE A 28 -11.65 3.23 -6.71
C ILE A 28 -11.68 3.83 -8.11
N ILE A 29 -12.59 4.78 -8.37
CA ILE A 29 -12.66 5.49 -9.65
C ILE A 29 -11.38 6.29 -9.88
N LEU A 30 -10.88 7.04 -8.90
CA LEU A 30 -9.67 7.86 -9.05
C LEU A 30 -8.42 7.00 -9.33
N ILE A 31 -8.25 5.89 -8.60
CA ILE A 31 -7.14 4.96 -8.81
C ILE A 31 -7.20 4.26 -10.18
N LYS A 32 -8.40 3.98 -10.70
CA LYS A 32 -8.57 3.33 -12.01
C LYS A 32 -8.54 4.30 -13.19
N ARG A 33 -9.03 5.52 -13.01
CA ARG A 33 -9.27 6.49 -14.10
C ARG A 33 -8.06 7.37 -14.36
N ASP A 34 -7.38 7.81 -13.30
CA ASP A 34 -6.06 8.40 -13.44
C ASP A 34 -5.04 7.26 -13.40
N LYS A 35 -4.00 7.35 -14.23
CA LYS A 35 -2.86 6.44 -14.15
C LYS A 35 -2.16 6.67 -12.81
N PHE A 36 -2.70 6.11 -11.74
CA PHE A 36 -2.10 6.23 -10.42
C PHE A 36 -0.63 5.83 -10.52
N ASP A 37 0.25 6.81 -10.38
CA ASP A 37 1.67 6.60 -10.58
C ASP A 37 2.22 5.96 -9.32
N TYR A 38 2.24 4.63 -9.34
CA TYR A 38 2.77 3.83 -8.24
C TYR A 38 4.22 4.22 -7.93
N ALA A 39 5.03 4.55 -8.92
CA ALA A 39 6.43 4.91 -8.69
C ALA A 39 6.56 6.26 -7.98
N GLU A 40 5.70 7.22 -8.30
CA GLU A 40 5.66 8.50 -7.59
C GLU A 40 5.11 8.36 -6.17
N TRP A 41 4.01 7.61 -5.99
CA TRP A 41 3.48 7.32 -4.65
C TRP A 41 4.48 6.57 -3.77
N GLN A 42 5.22 5.60 -4.34
CA GLN A 42 6.21 4.83 -3.60
C GLN A 42 7.32 5.72 -3.01
N LYS A 43 7.70 6.81 -3.70
CA LYS A 43 8.68 7.78 -3.17
C LYS A 43 8.21 8.42 -1.88
N GLN A 44 6.90 8.52 -1.66
CA GLN A 44 6.32 9.12 -0.46
C GLN A 44 6.43 8.21 0.78
N LEU A 45 6.60 6.90 0.61
CA LEU A 45 6.63 5.93 1.72
C LEU A 45 7.79 6.15 2.69
N TRP A 46 8.88 6.76 2.23
CA TRP A 46 10.13 6.90 2.98
C TRP A 46 10.56 8.36 3.09
N VAL A 47 9.65 9.31 2.89
CA VAL A 47 9.95 10.73 3.04
C VAL A 47 10.34 11.00 4.49
N GLY A 48 11.59 11.43 4.68
CA GLY A 48 12.16 11.71 6.00
C GLY A 48 13.06 10.60 6.56
N GLU A 49 13.14 9.45 5.90
CA GLU A 49 14.05 8.36 6.28
C GLU A 49 15.34 8.41 5.45
N SER A 50 16.50 8.16 6.08
CA SER A 50 17.76 8.03 5.36
C SER A 50 17.96 6.61 4.84
N VAL A 51 18.82 6.47 3.82
CA VAL A 51 19.16 5.15 3.25
C VAL A 51 19.75 4.22 4.30
N GLU A 52 20.55 4.78 5.23
CA GLU A 52 21.15 4.04 6.34
C GLU A 52 20.08 3.45 7.26
N THR A 53 19.08 4.25 7.67
CA THR A 53 18.00 3.78 8.54
C THR A 53 17.16 2.70 7.86
N LEU A 54 16.85 2.86 6.58
CA LEU A 54 16.15 1.83 5.80
C LEU A 54 16.94 0.52 5.70
N SER A 55 18.26 0.62 5.48
CA SER A 55 19.16 -0.53 5.43
C SER A 55 19.20 -1.26 6.77
N GLU A 56 19.30 -0.54 7.89
CA GLU A 56 19.27 -1.12 9.23
C GLU A 56 17.93 -1.80 9.56
N MET A 57 16.81 -1.20 9.13
CA MET A 57 15.48 -1.81 9.29
C MET A 57 15.38 -3.12 8.50
N ALA A 58 15.84 -3.13 7.25
CA ALA A 58 15.84 -4.33 6.42
C ALA A 58 16.71 -5.45 7.02
N GLN A 59 17.91 -5.12 7.50
CA GLN A 59 18.80 -6.08 8.16
C GLN A 59 18.19 -6.66 9.44
N ARG A 60 17.50 -5.84 10.24
CA ARG A 60 16.81 -6.30 11.45
C ARG A 60 15.66 -7.25 11.13
N ALA A 61 14.84 -6.92 10.14
CA ALA A 61 13.73 -7.77 9.71
C ALA A 61 14.23 -9.12 9.19
N TRP A 62 15.32 -9.14 8.41
CA TRP A 62 15.93 -10.37 7.91
C TRP A 62 16.36 -11.30 9.05
N LYS A 63 17.09 -10.76 10.05
CA LYS A 63 17.58 -11.53 11.21
C LYS A 63 16.47 -12.07 12.13
N GLN A 64 15.28 -11.48 12.12
CA GLN A 64 14.13 -11.98 12.90
C GLN A 64 13.41 -13.14 12.21
N THR A 65 13.70 -13.37 10.93
CA THR A 65 13.10 -14.45 10.14
C THR A 65 13.99 -15.70 10.11
N GLU A 66 15.21 -15.61 10.65
CA GLU A 66 16.11 -16.73 10.98
C GLU A 66 15.84 -17.24 12.41
#